data_AF-A0A0S8JNW5-F1
#
_entry.id   AF-A0A0S8JNW5-F1
#
_cell.length_a   1.000
_cell.length_b   1.000
_cell.length_c   1.000
_cell.angle_alpha   90.00
_cell.angle_beta   90.00
_cell.angle_gamma   90.00
#
_symmetry.space_group_name_H-M   'P 1'
#
loop_
_entity.id
_entity.type
_entity.pdbx_description
1 polymer ?
#
loop_
_entity_poly.entity_id
_entity_poly.type
_entity_poly.pdbx_seq_one_letter_code
_entity_poly.pdbx_strand_id
1 'polypeptide(L)'
;MRANLRKWTNEEGKMAKQNVAKLMATAVLATLIGGMTGWIPPARGAEFRSAWPEGVERVWIGPEYFANRMLDWRVANGRLECVEGRKAKPMRSVHLLTQALNGEPGTLEMSVRTGPI
;
A
#
# COMPACT_ATOMS: atom_id res chain seq x y z
N MET A 1 54.51 -33.41 -50.39
CA MET A 1 53.25 -32.66 -50.17
C MET A 1 53.09 -32.40 -48.68
N ARG A 2 53.53 -31.24 -48.17
CA ARG A 2 53.42 -30.86 -46.74
C ARG A 2 52.35 -29.78 -46.64
N ALA A 3 51.18 -30.14 -46.12
CA ALA A 3 50.12 -29.19 -45.85
C ALA A 3 50.51 -28.26 -44.68
N ASN A 4 50.20 -26.97 -44.86
CA ASN A 4 50.49 -25.88 -43.95
C ASN A 4 49.75 -26.02 -42.60
N LEU A 5 50.34 -26.76 -41.66
CA LEU A 5 49.89 -26.87 -40.26
C LEU A 5 50.04 -25.57 -39.45
N ARG A 6 50.70 -24.53 -39.99
CA ARG A 6 50.94 -23.25 -39.28
C ARG A 6 49.80 -22.23 -39.39
N LYS A 7 48.85 -22.40 -40.33
CA LYS A 7 47.71 -21.46 -40.47
C LYS A 7 46.59 -21.75 -39.47
N TRP A 8 46.39 -23.01 -39.10
CA TRP A 8 45.32 -23.44 -38.17
C TRP A 8 45.53 -22.94 -36.73
N THR A 9 46.77 -22.99 -36.23
CA THR A 9 47.09 -22.56 -34.85
C THR A 9 46.90 -21.06 -34.61
N ASN A 10 46.91 -20.24 -35.68
CA ASN A 10 46.82 -18.79 -35.55
C ASN A 10 45.37 -18.28 -35.48
N GLU A 11 44.41 -19.00 -36.07
CA GLU A 11 43.00 -18.63 -35.99
C GLU A 11 42.38 -19.02 -34.66
N GLU A 12 42.73 -20.20 -34.11
CA GLU A 12 42.35 -20.62 -32.76
C GLU A 12 42.93 -19.69 -31.69
N GLY A 13 44.17 -19.22 -31.87
CA GLY A 13 44.80 -18.23 -30.99
C GLY A 13 44.16 -16.82 -31.07
N LYS A 14 43.57 -16.45 -32.21
CA LYS A 14 42.83 -15.19 -32.38
C LYS A 14 41.44 -15.28 -31.74
N MET A 15 40.75 -16.41 -31.91
CA MET A 15 39.46 -16.70 -31.28
C MET A 15 39.56 -16.79 -29.75
N ALA A 16 40.62 -17.42 -29.23
CA ALA A 16 40.86 -17.50 -27.78
C ALA A 16 41.19 -16.13 -27.16
N LYS A 17 41.97 -15.29 -27.84
CA LYS A 17 42.33 -13.94 -27.33
C LYS A 17 41.17 -12.94 -27.37
N GLN A 18 40.27 -13.05 -28.34
CA GLN A 18 39.06 -12.22 -28.40
C GLN A 18 37.97 -12.63 -27.39
N ASN A 19 38.00 -13.88 -26.90
CA ASN A 19 37.05 -14.35 -25.89
C ASN A 19 37.49 -14.03 -24.45
N VAL A 20 38.79 -13.89 -24.17
CA VAL A 20 39.27 -13.48 -22.83
C VAL A 20 39.14 -11.97 -22.61
N ALA A 21 39.28 -11.16 -23.68
CA ALA A 21 39.12 -9.70 -23.58
C ALA A 21 37.67 -9.24 -23.34
N LYS A 22 36.67 -10.12 -23.50
CA LYS A 22 35.26 -9.82 -23.16
C LYS A 22 34.89 -10.11 -21.71
N LEU A 23 35.77 -10.76 -20.94
CA LEU A 23 35.47 -11.18 -19.56
C LEU A 23 35.90 -10.18 -18.47
N MET A 24 36.52 -9.04 -18.83
CA MET A 24 36.95 -8.02 -17.86
C MET A 24 36.25 -6.66 -18.02
N ALA A 25 35.21 -6.57 -18.86
CA ALA A 25 34.46 -5.34 -19.10
C ALA A 25 32.99 -5.40 -18.64
N THR A 26 32.65 -6.30 -17.72
CA THR A 26 31.35 -6.32 -17.02
C THR A 26 31.51 -6.41 -15.50
N ALA A 27 32.65 -5.97 -14.97
CA ALA A 27 32.89 -5.87 -13.54
C ALA A 27 32.95 -4.42 -13.00
N VAL A 28 32.61 -3.40 -13.80
CA VAL A 28 32.69 -1.98 -13.37
C VAL A 28 31.41 -1.16 -13.65
N LEU A 29 30.25 -1.80 -13.89
CA LEU A 29 28.96 -1.08 -13.87
C LEU A 29 27.86 -1.77 -13.04
N ALA A 30 28.22 -2.74 -12.21
CA ALA A 30 27.28 -3.41 -11.29
C ALA A 30 27.28 -2.83 -9.87
N THR A 31 27.98 -1.72 -9.64
CA THR A 31 28.10 -1.06 -8.32
C THR A 31 27.52 0.36 -8.29
N LEU A 32 26.66 0.72 -9.24
CA LEU A 32 25.84 1.95 -9.17
C LEU A 32 24.32 1.70 -9.30
N ILE A 33 23.89 0.43 -9.34
CA ILE A 33 22.45 0.07 -9.26
C ILE A 33 22.16 -0.78 -8.00
N GLY A 34 23.20 -1.23 -7.28
CA GLY A 34 23.06 -2.06 -6.07
C GLY A 34 22.77 -1.30 -4.77
N GLY A 35 22.67 0.03 -4.80
CA GLY A 35 22.45 0.87 -3.62
C GLY A 35 20.99 1.27 -3.36
N MET A 36 20.06 0.92 -4.26
CA MET A 36 18.68 1.43 -4.21
C MET A 36 17.60 0.35 -4.35
N THR A 37 17.89 -0.92 -4.06
CA THR A 37 16.82 -1.79 -3.52
C THR A 37 16.62 -1.41 -2.06
N GLY A 38 16.18 -0.16 -1.84
CA GLY A 38 15.71 0.27 -0.53
C GLY A 38 14.70 -0.76 -0.08
N TRP A 39 14.87 -1.26 1.14
CA TRP A 39 13.84 -2.04 1.81
C TRP A 39 12.56 -1.21 1.76
N ILE A 40 11.63 -1.56 0.87
CA ILE A 40 10.29 -1.00 0.89
C ILE A 40 9.66 -1.70 2.09
N PRO A 41 9.45 -1.01 3.23
CA PRO A 41 8.71 -1.62 4.31
C PRO A 41 7.36 -2.06 3.73
N PRO A 42 6.84 -3.23 4.10
CA PRO A 42 5.51 -3.63 3.66
C PRO A 42 4.57 -2.45 3.94
N ALA A 43 3.76 -2.09 2.94
CA ALA A 43 2.81 -1.02 3.09
C ALA A 43 2.02 -1.30 4.38
N ARG A 44 2.14 -0.42 5.38
CA ARG A 44 1.28 -0.52 6.55
C ARG A 44 -0.14 -0.36 6.03
N GLY A 45 -0.99 -1.33 6.34
CA GLY A 45 -2.42 -1.22 6.05
C GLY A 45 -2.94 0.10 6.59
N ALA A 46 -3.85 0.75 5.86
CA ALA A 46 -4.44 2.00 6.31
C ALA A 46 -5.19 1.75 7.62
N GLU A 47 -4.68 2.32 8.72
CA GLU A 47 -5.33 2.24 10.03
C GLU A 47 -6.25 3.43 10.20
N PHE A 48 -7.49 3.17 10.61
CA PHE A 48 -8.46 4.21 10.92
C PHE A 48 -9.02 4.00 12.33
N ARG A 49 -9.06 5.10 13.09
CA ARG A 49 -9.74 5.18 14.37
C ARG A 49 -10.54 6.48 14.41
N SER A 50 -11.84 6.37 14.67
CA SER A 50 -12.69 7.54 14.88
C SER A 50 -12.22 8.33 16.10
N ALA A 51 -12.12 9.66 15.97
CA ALA A 51 -11.80 10.57 17.07
C ALA A 51 -12.99 11.49 17.35
N TRP A 52 -13.65 11.27 18.48
CA TRP A 52 -14.77 12.10 18.94
C TRP A 52 -14.30 12.90 20.16
N PRO A 53 -14.11 14.23 20.03
CA PRO A 53 -13.56 15.03 21.12
C PRO A 53 -14.51 15.09 22.33
N GLU A 54 -13.94 15.03 23.53
CA GLU A 54 -14.67 15.34 24.76
C GLU A 54 -15.04 16.83 24.81
N GLY A 55 -16.16 17.15 25.46
CA GLY A 55 -16.64 18.53 25.60
C GLY A 55 -17.17 19.19 24.32
N VAL A 56 -17.26 18.46 23.20
CA VAL A 56 -17.83 18.95 21.94
C VAL A 56 -19.19 18.31 21.68
N GLU A 57 -20.20 19.16 21.46
CA GLU A 57 -21.54 18.75 21.07
C GLU A 57 -21.95 19.37 19.74
N ARG A 58 -22.31 18.53 18.76
CA ARG A 58 -22.74 19.00 17.43
C ARG A 58 -23.49 17.91 16.65
N VAL A 59 -24.45 18.32 15.82
CA VAL A 59 -25.23 17.42 14.94
C VAL A 59 -24.44 16.93 13.73
N TRP A 60 -23.53 17.76 13.21
CA TRP A 60 -22.63 17.33 12.15
C TRP A 60 -21.51 16.46 12.72
N ILE A 61 -21.18 15.36 12.06
CA ILE A 61 -20.21 14.35 12.54
C ILE A 61 -18.77 14.63 12.10
N GLY A 62 -18.59 15.29 10.95
CA GLY A 62 -17.27 15.59 10.39
C GLY A 62 -17.22 15.30 8.89
N PRO A 63 -16.19 15.79 8.18
CA PRO A 63 -16.09 15.66 6.74
C PRO A 63 -15.67 14.24 6.29
N GLU A 64 -15.12 13.44 7.20
CA GLU A 64 -14.67 12.08 6.88
C GLU A 64 -15.83 11.10 6.74
N TYR A 65 -17.07 11.53 7.02
CA TYR A 65 -18.21 10.64 7.14
C TYR A 65 -19.41 11.11 6.33
N PHE A 66 -20.18 10.14 5.86
CA PHE A 66 -21.55 10.34 5.42
C PHE A 66 -22.51 9.56 6.32
N ALA A 67 -23.45 10.26 6.96
CA ALA A 67 -24.49 9.65 7.76
C ALA A 67 -25.85 9.81 7.09
N ASN A 68 -26.61 8.71 7.00
CA ASN A 68 -27.96 8.80 6.46
C ASN A 68 -28.83 9.62 7.41
N ARG A 69 -29.67 10.52 6.86
CA ARG A 69 -30.53 11.44 7.64
C ARG A 69 -29.68 12.23 8.65
N MET A 70 -28.76 13.05 8.15
CA MET A 70 -27.69 13.72 8.92
C MET A 70 -28.11 14.33 10.27
N LEU A 71 -29.34 14.84 10.40
CA LEU A 71 -29.83 15.44 11.65
C LEU A 71 -30.17 14.44 12.76
N ASP A 72 -30.26 13.15 12.44
CA ASP A 72 -30.53 12.09 13.41
C ASP A 72 -29.24 11.67 14.18
N TRP A 73 -28.11 12.30 13.88
CA TRP A 73 -26.80 12.00 14.44
C TRP A 73 -26.23 13.19 15.20
N ARG A 74 -25.38 12.92 16.20
CA ARG A 74 -24.58 13.95 16.86
C ARG A 74 -23.28 13.38 17.41
N VAL A 75 -22.27 14.23 17.51
CA VAL A 75 -21.13 14.02 18.42
C VAL A 75 -21.56 14.58 19.78
N ALA A 76 -21.48 13.76 20.82
CA ALA A 76 -21.69 14.14 22.22
C ALA A 76 -20.99 13.13 23.13
N ASN A 77 -20.58 13.53 24.33
CA ASN A 77 -19.99 12.62 25.34
C ASN A 77 -18.80 11.76 24.83
N GLY A 78 -17.96 12.32 23.95
CA GLY A 78 -16.82 11.59 23.37
C GLY A 78 -17.23 10.41 22.47
N ARG A 79 -18.44 10.43 21.91
CA ARG A 79 -18.97 9.38 21.03
C ARG A 79 -19.86 9.95 19.92
N LEU A 80 -20.12 9.10 18.94
CA LEU A 80 -21.16 9.30 17.93
C LEU A 80 -22.47 8.70 18.45
N GLU A 81 -23.52 9.51 18.48
CA GLU A 81 -24.85 9.13 18.97
C GLU A 81 -25.88 9.23 17.85
N CYS A 82 -26.79 8.25 17.81
CA CYS A 82 -27.99 8.30 16.99
C CYS A 82 -29.18 8.70 17.87
N VAL A 83 -29.68 9.93 17.72
CA VAL A 83 -30.74 10.49 18.59
C VAL A 83 -32.16 10.07 18.18
N GLU A 84 -32.33 9.50 16.99
CA GLU A 84 -33.62 9.00 16.50
C GLU A 84 -33.74 7.48 16.68
N GLY A 85 -34.51 7.05 17.68
CA GLY A 85 -34.74 5.65 18.02
C GLY A 85 -36.16 5.12 17.76
N ARG A 86 -37.06 5.92 17.16
CA ARG A 86 -38.46 5.49 16.98
C ARG A 86 -38.58 4.32 16.02
N LYS A 87 -39.41 3.33 16.37
CA LYS A 87 -39.72 2.14 15.54
C LYS A 87 -40.18 2.50 14.11
N ALA A 88 -40.87 3.62 13.94
CA ALA A 88 -41.36 4.09 12.64
C ALA A 88 -40.24 4.55 11.68
N LYS A 89 -39.00 4.74 12.17
CA LYS A 89 -37.86 5.18 11.37
C LYS A 89 -36.67 4.23 11.54
N PRO A 90 -36.81 2.96 11.14
CA PRO A 90 -35.75 1.98 11.29
C PRO A 90 -34.51 2.34 10.44
N MET A 91 -33.39 1.70 10.76
CA MET A 91 -32.11 1.72 10.01
C MET A 91 -31.32 3.03 10.01
N ARG A 92 -30.10 2.98 10.54
CA ARG A 92 -29.17 4.11 10.61
C ARG A 92 -27.77 3.66 10.20
N SER A 93 -27.18 4.37 9.24
CA SER A 93 -25.86 4.06 8.68
C SER A 93 -24.94 5.27 8.73
N VAL A 94 -23.66 4.96 8.96
CA VAL A 94 -22.54 5.91 8.90
C VAL A 94 -21.49 5.26 8.02
N HIS A 95 -21.04 6.00 7.02
CA HIS A 95 -20.05 5.56 6.05
C HIS A 95 -18.78 6.38 6.25
N LEU A 96 -17.63 5.71 6.27
CA LEU A 96 -16.32 6.37 6.24
C LEU A 96 -15.93 6.65 4.79
N LEU A 97 -15.64 7.91 4.47
CA LEU A 97 -15.38 8.38 3.11
C LEU A 97 -13.89 8.41 2.76
N THR A 98 -13.01 8.27 3.76
CA THR A 98 -11.56 8.41 3.59
C THR A 98 -10.86 7.08 3.35
N GLN A 99 -11.57 5.96 3.45
CA GLN A 99 -11.03 4.61 3.29
C GLN A 99 -11.83 3.84 2.23
N ALA A 100 -11.13 3.06 1.41
CA ALA A 100 -11.74 2.21 0.40
C ALA A 100 -10.96 0.89 0.30
N LEU A 101 -11.67 -0.19 0.02
CA LEU A 101 -11.06 -1.46 -0.34
C LEU A 101 -10.62 -1.40 -1.81
N ASN A 102 -9.52 -2.09 -2.13
CA ASN A 102 -9.08 -2.30 -3.50
C ASN A 102 -9.35 -3.75 -3.92
N GLY A 103 -8.98 -4.10 -5.16
CA GLY A 103 -9.20 -5.45 -5.71
C GLY A 103 -8.17 -6.49 -5.27
N GLU A 104 -7.18 -6.12 -4.47
CA GLU A 104 -6.13 -7.03 -4.04
C GLU A 104 -6.62 -7.92 -2.88
N PRO A 105 -6.28 -9.23 -2.88
CA PRO A 105 -6.57 -10.09 -1.75
C PRO A 105 -5.88 -9.60 -0.47
N GLY A 106 -6.62 -9.61 0.64
CA GLY A 106 -6.10 -9.20 1.94
C GLY A 106 -7.16 -9.36 3.04
N THR A 107 -6.79 -8.96 4.26
CA THR A 107 -7.68 -9.01 5.43
C THR A 107 -8.11 -7.60 5.81
N LEU A 108 -9.42 -7.39 5.93
CA LEU A 108 -10.00 -6.22 6.59
C LEU A 108 -10.42 -6.62 8.01
N GLU A 109 -9.92 -5.89 9.00
CA GLU A 109 -10.41 -5.96 10.38
C GLU A 109 -11.14 -4.66 10.72
N MET A 110 -12.36 -4.76 11.23
CA MET A 110 -13.16 -3.61 11.65
C MET A 110 -13.91 -3.98 12.92
N SER A 111 -13.95 -3.04 13.87
CA SER A 111 -14.73 -3.17 15.08
C SER A 111 -15.39 -1.85 15.45
N VAL A 112 -16.52 -1.95 16.15
CA VAL A 112 -17.22 -0.81 16.74
C VAL A 112 -17.63 -1.18 18.16
N ARG A 113 -17.57 -0.21 19.07
CA ARG A 113 -18.13 -0.35 20.42
C ARG A 113 -19.46 0.41 20.47
N THR A 114 -20.53 -0.29 20.81
CA THR A 114 -21.88 0.27 20.89
C THR A 114 -22.39 0.23 22.34
N GLY A 115 -23.44 1.00 22.60
CA GLY A 115 -24.07 1.10 23.91
C GLY A 115 -25.29 2.02 23.87
N PRO A 116 -26.18 1.94 24.87
CA PRO A 116 -27.33 2.83 24.99
C PRO A 116 -26.89 4.30 25.08
N ILE A 117 -27.83 5.21 24.75
CA ILE A 117 -27.74 6.64 25.06
C ILE A 117 -28.54 6.86 26.34
#